data_AF-A0A556C3G3-F1
#
_entry.id   AF-A0A556C3G3-F1
#
_cell.length_a   1.000
_cell.length_b   1.000
_cell.length_c   1.000
_cell.angle_alpha   90.00
_cell.angle_beta   90.00
_cell.angle_gamma   90.00
#
_symmetry.space_group_name_H-M   'P 1'
#
loop_
_entity.id
_entity.type
_entity.pdbx_description
1 polymer ?
#
loop_
_entity_poly.entity_id
_entity_poly.type
_entity_poly.pdbx_seq_one_letter_code
_entity_poly.pdbx_strand_id
1 'polypeptide(L)'
;MNREPNSQQTDLTAELAQAARALSEIELIRSHPADTQALLPDLRTAIDSLKQVSAQLSWWYNRSIRGNDYAADVGADTAVEDAAAQLLAASRFLSAARDAVGAAEEATGEVRWKRRRSTPTSHTDQ
;
A
#
# COMPACT_ATOMS: atom_id res chain seq x y z
N MET A 1 24.10 -17.47 19.05
CA MET A 1 22.68 -17.73 19.36
C MET A 1 21.89 -17.23 18.15
N ASN A 2 21.59 -18.11 17.19
CA ASN A 2 20.88 -17.74 15.96
C ASN A 2 19.42 -17.50 16.33
N ARG A 3 18.96 -16.23 16.29
CA ARG A 3 17.52 -15.93 16.28
C ARG A 3 17.01 -16.32 14.90
N GLU A 4 16.12 -17.31 14.85
CA GLU A 4 15.21 -17.48 13.72
C GLU A 4 14.56 -16.10 13.43
N PRO A 5 14.53 -15.62 12.17
CA PRO A 5 13.71 -14.46 11.84
C PRO A 5 12.30 -14.75 12.36
N ASN A 6 11.67 -13.77 13.02
CA ASN A 6 10.36 -13.95 13.63
C ASN A 6 9.37 -14.38 12.55
N SER A 7 9.10 -15.69 12.43
CA SER A 7 8.48 -16.31 11.24
C SER A 7 7.14 -15.67 10.92
N GLN A 8 6.40 -15.28 11.96
CA GLN A 8 5.15 -14.55 11.86
C GLN A 8 5.28 -13.21 11.10
N GLN A 9 6.37 -12.45 11.26
CA GLN A 9 6.58 -11.19 10.53
C GLN A 9 6.86 -11.44 9.04
N THR A 10 7.64 -12.48 8.74
CA THR A 10 7.95 -12.89 7.36
C THR A 10 6.68 -13.38 6.66
N ASP A 11 5.87 -14.20 7.33
CA ASP A 11 4.62 -14.75 6.80
C ASP A 11 3.62 -13.62 6.48
N LEU A 12 3.41 -12.68 7.42
CA LEU A 12 2.53 -11.53 7.19
C LEU A 12 2.99 -10.64 6.02
N THR A 13 4.31 -10.44 5.88
CA THR A 13 4.84 -9.64 4.77
C THR A 13 4.65 -10.36 3.42
N ALA A 14 4.82 -11.67 3.39
CA ALA A 14 4.59 -12.49 2.19
C ALA A 14 3.10 -12.50 1.80
N GLU A 15 2.20 -12.67 2.77
CA GLU A 15 0.74 -12.61 2.55
C GLU A 15 0.31 -11.24 2.00
N LEU A 16 0.81 -10.15 2.58
CA LEU A 16 0.54 -8.80 2.08
C LEU A 16 1.00 -8.62 0.63
N ALA A 17 2.21 -9.08 0.30
CA ALA A 17 2.74 -9.00 -1.05
C ALA A 17 1.90 -9.81 -2.04
N GLN A 18 1.44 -11.00 -1.65
CA GLN A 18 0.58 -11.84 -2.47
C GLN A 18 -0.80 -11.20 -2.68
N ALA A 19 -1.40 -10.66 -1.63
CA ALA A 19 -2.70 -9.97 -1.72
C ALA A 19 -2.61 -8.72 -2.60
N ALA A 20 -1.57 -7.90 -2.43
CA ALA A 20 -1.34 -6.71 -3.26
C ALA A 20 -1.13 -7.08 -4.74
N ARG A 21 -0.39 -8.15 -5.01
CA ARG A 21 -0.21 -8.67 -6.37
C ARG A 21 -1.53 -9.13 -6.97
N ALA A 22 -2.30 -9.93 -6.25
CA ALA A 22 -3.62 -10.37 -6.69
C ALA A 22 -4.52 -9.18 -7.01
N LEU A 23 -4.53 -8.15 -6.15
CA LEU A 23 -5.28 -6.90 -6.39
C LEU A 23 -4.82 -6.19 -7.66
N SER A 24 -3.52 -6.12 -7.93
CA SER A 24 -2.97 -5.49 -9.14
C SER A 24 -3.34 -6.20 -10.44
N GLU A 25 -3.65 -7.49 -10.35
CA GLU A 25 -4.06 -8.34 -11.48
C GLU A 25 -5.58 -8.30 -11.71
N ILE A 26 -6.38 -7.70 -10.80
CA ILE A 26 -7.83 -7.52 -10.99
C ILE A 26 -8.09 -6.51 -12.11
N GLU A 27 -8.72 -6.97 -13.18
CA GLU A 27 -9.15 -6.11 -14.28
C GLU A 27 -10.39 -5.28 -13.86
N LEU A 28 -10.16 -4.08 -13.33
CA LEU A 28 -11.22 -3.16 -12.85
C LEU A 28 -12.22 -2.72 -13.94
N ILE A 29 -11.94 -3.00 -15.22
CA ILE A 29 -12.81 -2.70 -16.37
C ILE A 29 -14.18 -3.40 -16.27
N ARG A 30 -14.29 -4.49 -15.50
CA ARG A 30 -15.54 -5.27 -15.37
C ARG A 30 -16.27 -5.05 -14.05
N SER A 31 -15.71 -4.27 -13.14
CA SER A 31 -16.32 -3.99 -11.83
C SER A 31 -17.41 -2.94 -11.97
N HIS A 32 -18.50 -3.10 -11.21
CA HIS A 32 -19.45 -2.00 -11.10
C HIS A 32 -18.74 -0.82 -10.41
N PRO A 33 -18.88 0.43 -10.87
CA PRO A 33 -18.16 1.56 -10.29
C PRO A 33 -18.40 1.75 -8.78
N ALA A 34 -19.57 1.33 -8.27
CA ALA A 34 -19.84 1.32 -6.82
C ALA A 34 -18.94 0.32 -6.06
N ASP A 35 -18.60 -0.82 -6.67
CA ASP A 35 -17.71 -1.82 -6.05
C ASP A 35 -16.29 -1.25 -5.93
N THR A 36 -15.86 -0.43 -6.88
CA THR A 36 -14.56 0.25 -6.82
C THR A 36 -14.50 1.36 -5.78
N GLN A 37 -15.64 1.98 -5.41
CA GLN A 37 -15.69 2.96 -4.33
C GLN A 37 -15.45 2.31 -2.97
N ALA A 38 -15.97 1.10 -2.77
CA ALA A 38 -15.77 0.34 -1.54
C ALA A 38 -14.30 -0.07 -1.30
N LEU A 39 -13.46 -0.10 -2.34
CA LEU A 39 -12.04 -0.43 -2.24
C LEU A 39 -11.18 0.73 -1.71
N LEU A 40 -11.64 1.98 -1.83
CA LEU A 40 -10.84 3.16 -1.47
C LEU A 40 -10.53 3.25 0.04
N PRO A 41 -11.48 2.99 0.97
CA PRO A 41 -11.19 2.98 2.41
C PRO A 41 -10.18 1.91 2.81
N ASP A 42 -10.29 0.71 2.22
CA ASP A 42 -9.38 -0.41 2.51
C ASP A 42 -7.98 -0.13 1.97
N LEU A 43 -7.88 0.39 0.74
CA LEU A 43 -6.60 0.82 0.16
C LEU A 43 -5.94 1.91 1.01
N ARG A 44 -6.71 2.90 1.46
CA ARG A 44 -6.23 3.98 2.33
C ARG A 44 -5.68 3.43 3.65
N THR A 45 -6.37 2.46 4.25
CA THR A 45 -5.96 1.78 5.49
C THR A 45 -4.67 0.99 5.28
N ALA A 46 -4.56 0.27 4.17
CA ALA A 46 -3.34 -0.47 3.81
C ALA A 46 -2.14 0.47 3.63
N ILE A 47 -2.31 1.59 2.92
CA ILE A 47 -1.26 2.60 2.75
C ILE A 47 -0.84 3.20 4.10
N ASP A 48 -1.77 3.50 5.01
CA ASP A 48 -1.43 4.03 6.33
C ASP A 48 -0.64 3.02 7.18
N SER A 49 -0.98 1.74 7.06
CA SER A 49 -0.26 0.66 7.74
C SER A 49 1.16 0.51 7.19
N LEU A 50 1.32 0.53 5.85
CA LEU A 50 2.63 0.54 5.19
C LEU A 50 3.47 1.74 5.61
N LYS A 51 2.86 2.94 5.71
CA LYS A 51 3.52 4.17 6.19
C LYS A 51 4.13 3.96 7.58
N GLN A 52 3.36 3.35 8.48
CA GLN A 52 3.79 3.07 9.85
C GLN A 52 4.95 2.05 9.88
N VAL A 53 4.84 0.95 9.11
CA VAL A 53 5.90 -0.06 9.02
C VAL A 53 7.21 0.55 8.47
N SER A 54 7.16 1.34 7.41
CA SER A 54 8.36 2.02 6.87
C SER A 54 8.99 2.97 7.89
N ALA A 55 8.19 3.71 8.66
CA ALA A 55 8.70 4.58 9.73
C ALA A 55 9.35 3.78 10.88
N GLN A 56 8.75 2.66 11.28
CA GLN A 56 9.31 1.78 12.30
C GLN A 56 10.65 1.18 11.87
N LEU A 57 10.76 0.74 10.61
CA LEU A 57 12.01 0.22 10.05
C LEU A 57 13.09 1.32 9.99
N SER A 58 12.76 2.53 9.55
CA SER A 58 13.69 3.67 9.55
C SER A 58 14.22 3.98 10.96
N TRP A 59 13.32 3.98 11.95
CA TRP A 59 13.71 4.18 13.34
C TRP A 59 14.63 3.06 13.85
N TRP A 60 14.32 1.82 13.49
CA TRP A 60 15.13 0.66 13.88
C TRP A 60 16.56 0.74 13.32
N TYR A 61 16.73 1.04 12.03
CA TYR A 61 18.05 1.22 11.41
C TYR A 61 18.83 2.40 12.01
N ASN A 62 18.15 3.52 12.31
CA ASN A 62 18.81 4.62 13.02
C ASN A 62 19.27 4.23 14.44
N ARG A 63 18.54 3.33 15.10
CA ARG A 63 18.88 2.88 16.46
C ARG A 63 20.03 1.88 16.47
N SER A 64 20.19 1.03 15.46
CA SER A 64 21.33 0.10 15.37
C SER A 64 22.67 0.82 15.30
N ILE A 65 22.73 1.99 14.65
CA ILE A 65 23.93 2.85 14.64
C ILE A 65 24.21 3.44 16.04
N ARG A 66 23.16 3.78 16.80
CA ARG A 66 23.26 4.49 18.08
C ARG A 66 23.40 3.58 19.30
N GLY A 67 23.75 2.31 19.11
CA GLY A 67 24.05 1.37 20.21
C GLY A 67 22.85 0.56 20.72
N ASN A 68 22.00 0.07 19.81
CA ASN A 68 21.06 -1.00 20.14
C ASN A 68 21.80 -2.33 20.44
N ASP A 69 21.08 -3.40 20.78
CA ASP A 69 21.62 -4.78 20.89
C ASP A 69 22.30 -5.30 19.59
N TYR A 70 22.22 -4.53 18.51
CA TYR A 70 22.70 -4.86 17.17
C TYR A 70 23.48 -3.68 16.59
N ALA A 71 24.68 -3.97 16.09
CA ALA A 71 25.53 -3.05 15.34
C ALA A 71 25.74 -3.59 13.91
N ALA A 72 26.05 -2.70 12.98
CA ALA A 72 26.40 -3.08 11.62
C ALA A 72 27.81 -3.71 11.59
N ASP A 73 28.08 -4.50 10.55
CA ASP A 73 29.44 -4.96 10.27
C ASP A 73 30.37 -3.78 9.96
N VAL A 74 31.69 -3.99 10.14
CA VAL A 74 32.70 -2.94 9.89
C VAL A 74 32.55 -2.39 8.47
N GLY A 75 32.30 -1.08 8.35
CA GLY A 75 32.15 -0.38 7.08
C GLY A 75 30.72 -0.36 6.52
N ALA A 76 29.73 -0.92 7.21
CA ALA A 76 28.33 -0.94 6.76
C ALA A 76 27.47 0.22 7.30
N ASP A 77 28.01 1.09 8.16
CA ASP A 77 27.26 2.21 8.77
C ASP A 77 26.61 3.13 7.73
N THR A 78 27.33 3.48 6.66
CA THR A 78 26.77 4.30 5.56
C THR A 78 25.57 3.63 4.88
N ALA A 79 25.61 2.31 4.70
CA ALA A 79 24.51 1.57 4.08
C ALA A 79 23.28 1.51 5.02
N VAL A 80 23.51 1.41 6.32
CA VAL A 80 22.45 1.47 7.34
C VAL A 80 21.81 2.86 7.39
N GLU A 81 22.61 3.92 7.34
CA GLU A 81 22.13 5.30 7.28
C GLU A 81 21.28 5.54 6.03
N ASP A 82 21.74 5.09 4.86
CA ASP A 82 20.98 5.23 3.62
C ASP A 82 19.67 4.44 3.68
N ALA A 83 19.68 3.18 4.14
CA ALA A 83 18.46 2.40 4.33
C ALA A 83 17.45 3.11 5.24
N ALA A 84 17.91 3.68 6.36
CA ALA A 84 17.06 4.44 7.26
C ALA A 84 16.46 5.69 6.58
N ALA A 85 17.25 6.41 5.78
CA ALA A 85 16.81 7.59 5.05
C ALA A 85 15.78 7.23 3.95
N GLN A 86 16.02 6.18 3.18
CA GLN A 86 15.09 5.72 2.14
C GLN A 86 13.75 5.27 2.73
N LEU A 87 13.76 4.56 3.86
CA LEU A 87 12.54 4.13 4.55
C LEU A 87 11.75 5.31 5.12
N LEU A 88 12.44 6.35 5.61
CA LEU A 88 11.79 7.59 6.03
C LEU A 88 11.15 8.31 4.83
N ALA A 89 11.84 8.36 3.70
CA ALA A 89 11.30 8.93 2.46
C ALA A 89 10.07 8.14 1.99
N ALA A 90 10.12 6.80 1.99
CA ALA A 90 8.99 5.95 1.67
C ALA A 90 7.77 6.23 2.55
N SER A 91 7.95 6.38 3.87
CA SER A 91 6.87 6.76 4.78
C SER A 91 6.23 8.10 4.41
N ARG A 92 7.03 9.10 4.00
CA ARG A 92 6.50 10.40 3.54
C ARG A 92 5.69 10.26 2.25
N PHE A 93 6.17 9.50 1.28
CA PHE A 93 5.43 9.25 0.04
C PHE A 93 4.12 8.49 0.29
N LEU A 94 4.12 7.51 1.21
CA LEU A 94 2.91 6.80 1.61
C LEU A 94 1.92 7.72 2.33
N SER A 95 2.39 8.69 3.12
CA SER A 95 1.52 9.72 3.69
C SER A 95 0.81 10.53 2.61
N ALA A 96 1.56 11.00 1.60
CA ALA A 96 0.99 11.74 0.48
C ALA A 96 0.00 10.88 -0.34
N ALA A 97 0.33 9.61 -0.58
CA ALA A 97 -0.54 8.67 -1.27
C ALA A 97 -1.85 8.43 -0.48
N ARG A 98 -1.77 8.27 0.84
CA ARG A 98 -2.92 8.10 1.73
C ARG A 98 -3.85 9.32 1.66
N ASP A 99 -3.30 10.53 1.67
CA ASP A 99 -4.09 11.76 1.59
C ASP A 99 -4.75 11.91 0.21
N ALA A 100 -4.04 11.56 -0.88
CA ALA A 100 -4.60 11.54 -2.23
C ALA A 100 -5.74 10.51 -2.39
N VAL A 101 -5.59 9.30 -1.85
CA VAL A 101 -6.65 8.29 -1.85
C VAL A 101 -7.85 8.75 -1.01
N GLY A 102 -7.61 9.41 0.14
CA GLY A 102 -8.68 10.01 0.94
C GLY A 102 -9.47 11.08 0.17
N ALA A 103 -8.79 11.95 -0.57
CA ALA A 103 -9.47 12.93 -1.43
C ALA A 103 -10.29 12.27 -2.55
N ALA A 104 -9.80 11.15 -3.12
CA ALA A 104 -10.55 10.38 -4.11
C ALA A 104 -11.78 9.68 -3.49
N GLU A 105 -11.66 9.14 -2.28
CA GLU A 105 -12.76 8.57 -1.50
C GLU A 105 -13.88 9.60 -1.30
N GLU A 106 -13.53 10.81 -0.84
CA GLU A 106 -14.47 11.92 -0.65
C GLU A 106 -15.16 12.31 -1.96
N ALA A 107 -14.39 12.55 -3.03
CA ALA A 107 -14.93 12.95 -4.33
C ALA A 107 -15.84 11.88 -4.95
N THR A 108 -15.51 10.59 -4.77
CA THR A 108 -16.31 9.50 -5.33
C THR A 108 -17.58 9.21 -4.53
N GLY A 109 -17.62 9.51 -3.23
CA GLY A 109 -18.82 9.38 -2.39
C GLY A 109 -20.01 10.21 -2.88
N GLU A 110 -19.76 11.28 -3.63
CA GLU A 110 -20.78 12.13 -4.24
C GLU A 110 -21.35 11.57 -5.55
N VAL A 111 -20.66 10.61 -6.18
CA VAL A 111 -21.02 10.11 -7.50
C VAL A 111 -22.20 9.14 -7.43
N ARG A 112 -23.27 9.46 -8.16
CA ARG A 112 -24.43 8.59 -8.37
C ARG A 112 -24.38 7.94 -9.76
N TRP A 113 -24.04 6.65 -9.79
CA TRP A 113 -23.97 5.88 -11.03
C TRP A 113 -25.36 5.54 -11.57
N LYS A 114 -25.56 5.68 -12.88
CA LYS A 114 -26.75 5.21 -13.60
C LYS A 114 -26.30 4.34 -14.76
N ARG A 115 -27.00 3.24 -15.02
CA ARG A 115 -26.75 2.41 -16.20
C ARG A 115 -26.92 3.27 -17.45
N ARG A 116 -25.94 3.24 -18.38
CA ARG A 116 -26.17 3.80 -19.71
C ARG A 116 -27.36 3.07 -20.33
N ARG A 117 -28.37 3.82 -20.77
CA ARG A 117 -29.45 3.23 -21.57
C ARG A 117 -28.84 2.75 -22.88
N SER A 118 -28.96 1.46 -23.16
CA SER A 118 -28.74 0.95 -24.50
C SER A 118 -29.86 1.52 -25.37
N THR A 119 -29.50 2.27 -26.41
CA THR A 119 -30.47 2.68 -27.43
C THR A 119 -31.10 1.40 -27.99
N PRO A 120 -32.44 1.26 -28.05
CA PRO A 120 -33.04 0.10 -28.69
C PRO A 120 -32.57 0.09 -30.14
N THR A 121 -31.90 -0.98 -30.56
CA THR A 121 -31.66 -1.24 -31.97
C THR A 121 -33.02 -1.49 -32.58
N SER A 122 -33.60 -0.50 -33.25
CA SER A 122 -34.81 -0.67 -34.05
C SER A 122 -34.48 -1.67 -35.16
N HIS A 123 -34.78 -2.95 -34.95
CA HIS A 123 -34.89 -3.91 -36.04
C HIS A 123 -36.21 -3.61 -36.73
N THR A 124 -36.14 -2.79 -37.78
CA THR A 124 -37.20 -2.68 -38.77
C THR A 124 -37.13 -3.94 -39.61
N ASP A 125 -37.97 -4.94 -39.29
CA ASP A 125 -38.26 -6.03 -40.22
C ASP A 125 -38.98 -5.44 -41.45
N GLN A 126 -38.44 -5.72 -42.62
CA GLN A 126 -39.10 -5.60 -43.93
C GLN A 126 -39.14 -6.99 -44.57
#